data_AF-A0A098DE65-F1
#
_entry.id   AF-A0A098DE65-F1
#
_cell.length_a   1.000
_cell.length_b   1.000
_cell.length_c   1.000
_cell.angle_alpha   90.00
_cell.angle_beta   90.00
_cell.angle_gamma   90.00
#
_symmetry.space_group_name_H-M   'P 1'
#
loop_
_entity.id
_entity.type
_entity.pdbx_description
1 polymer ?
#
loop_
_entity_poly.entity_id
_entity_poly.type
_entity_poly.pdbx_seq_one_letter_code
_entity_poly.pdbx_strand_id
1 'polypeptide(L)' 'MPASPFQTEAWIEYGLGTLILLLRYFARWKTVGFKGYQGDDYFALASLIFWTHLIAGRMKKQKQKATATEKKYLSY' A
#
# COMPACT_ATOMS: atom_id res chain seq x y z
N MET A 1 13.80 12.24 10.10
CA MET A 1 14.58 11.45 9.12
C MET A 1 13.84 11.52 7.79
N PRO A 2 14.50 11.92 6.68
CA PRO A 2 13.88 11.87 5.37
C PRO A 2 13.47 10.43 5.04
N ALA A 3 12.35 10.26 4.33
CA ALA A 3 11.91 8.94 3.87
C ALA A 3 13.01 8.32 3.00
N SER A 4 13.36 7.05 3.24
CA SER A 4 14.32 6.38 2.37
C SER A 4 13.73 6.24 0.96
N PRO A 5 14.56 6.15 -0.10
CA PRO A 5 14.07 5.98 -1.48
C PRO A 5 13.06 4.85 -1.62
N PHE A 6 13.32 3.72 -0.94
CA PHE A 6 12.42 2.57 -0.86
C PHE A 6 11.07 2.90 -0.19
N GLN A 7 11.07 3.71 0.87
CA GLN A 7 9.83 4.15 1.50
C GLN A 7 9.04 5.04 0.54
N THR A 8 9.71 5.98 -0.14
CA THR A 8 9.09 6.90 -1.09
C THR A 8 8.47 6.15 -2.28
N GLU A 9 9.21 5.22 -2.89
CA GLU A 9 8.71 4.37 -3.97
C GLU A 9 7.47 3.57 -3.53
N ALA A 10 7.52 2.93 -2.36
CA ALA A 10 6.40 2.13 -1.85
C ALA A 10 5.14 2.98 -1.55
N TRP A 11 5.31 4.21 -1.05
CA TRP A 11 4.19 5.13 -0.80
C TRP A 11 3.59 5.69 -2.09
N ILE A 12 4.42 5.95 -3.11
CA ILE A 12 3.96 6.39 -4.43
C ILE A 12 3.13 5.29 -5.11
N GLU A 13 3.62 4.04 -5.14
CA GLU A 13 2.88 2.90 -5.70
C GLU A 13 1.54 2.68 -4.99
N TYR A 14 1.55 2.78 -3.66
CA TYR A 14 0.33 2.67 -2.85
C TYR A 14 -0.66 3.81 -3.13
N GLY A 15 -0.17 5.05 -3.20
CA GLY A 15 -0.99 6.22 -3.50
C GLY A 15 -1.61 6.13 -4.89
N LEU A 16 -0.82 5.73 -5.89
CA LEU A 16 -1.29 5.58 -7.27
C LEU A 16 -2.32 4.45 -7.41
N GLY A 17 -2.07 3.27 -6.80
CA GLY A 17 -3.01 2.16 -6.81
C GLY A 17 -4.33 2.50 -6.09
N THR A 18 -4.24 3.18 -4.95
CA THR A 18 -5.41 3.67 -4.20
C THR A 18 -6.22 4.68 -5.00
N LEU A 19 -5.54 5.63 -5.66
CA LEU A 19 -6.20 6.64 -6.49
C LEU A 19 -6.98 6.02 -7.65
N ILE A 20 -6.41 5.03 -8.33
CA ILE A 20 -7.08 4.32 -9.42
C ILE A 20 -8.32 3.56 -8.91
N LEU A 21 -8.22 2.90 -7.75
CA LEU A 21 -9.37 2.23 -7.13
C LEU A 21 -10.47 3.22 -6.74
N LEU A 22 -10.12 4.37 -6.15
CA LEU A 22 -11.08 5.42 -5.82
C LEU A 22 -11.74 6.00 -7.07
N LEU A 23 -10.99 6.22 -8.16
CA LEU A 23 -11.54 6.65 -9.45
C LEU A 23 -12.54 5.63 -10.01
N ARG A 24 -12.23 4.34 -9.89
CA ARG A 24 -13.14 3.25 -10.27
C ARG A 24 -14.42 3.29 -9.44
N TYR A 25 -14.32 3.40 -8.11
CA TYR A 25 -15.49 3.52 -7.23
C TYR A 25 -16.34 4.74 -7.56
N PHE A 26 -15.70 5.88 -7.83
CA PHE A 26 -16.40 7.10 -8.20
C PHE A 26 -17.12 6.98 -9.54
N ALA A 27 -16.45 6.41 -10.56
CA ALA A 27 -17.05 6.14 -11.86
C ALA A 27 -18.22 5.15 -11.77
N ARG A 28 -18.10 4.10 -10.94
CA ARG A 28 -19.18 3.13 -10.70
C ARG A 28 -20.34 3.73 -9.94
N TRP A 29 -20.08 4.51 -8.89
CA TRP A 29 -21.13 5.22 -8.17
C TRP A 29 -21.97 6.08 -9.11
N LYS A 30 -21.33 6.78 -10.05
CA LYS A 30 -22.02 7.60 -11.07
C LYS A 30 -22.77 6.81 -12.13
N THR A 31 -22.36 5.57 -12.44
CA THR A 31 -22.94 4.77 -13.53
C THR A 31 -24.01 3.77 -13.08
N VAL A 32 -23.84 3.10 -11.93
CA VAL A 32 -24.75 2.03 -11.45
C VAL A 32 -25.52 2.39 -10.16
N GLY A 33 -25.14 3.46 -9.46
CA GLY A 33 -25.78 3.87 -8.20
C GLY A 33 -25.56 2.88 -7.04
N PHE A 34 -26.04 3.23 -5.84
CA PHE A 34 -25.82 2.46 -4.60
C PHE A 34 -26.36 1.02 -4.61
N LYS A 35 -27.41 0.74 -5.40
CA LYS A 35 -28.05 -0.58 -5.49
C LYS A 35 -27.35 -1.54 -6.48
N GLY A 36 -26.42 -1.06 -7.30
CA GLY A 36 -25.73 -1.85 -8.32
C GLY A 36 -24.34 -2.34 -7.93
N TYR A 37 -23.91 -2.11 -6.68
CA TYR A 37 -22.61 -2.55 -6.17
C TYR A 37 -22.53 -4.08 -6.20
N GLN A 38 -21.58 -4.60 -6.97
CA GLN A 38 -21.38 -6.05 -7.14
C GLN A 38 -20.29 -6.54 -6.17
N GLY A 39 -20.21 -7.88 -5.99
CA GLY A 39 -19.16 -8.53 -5.19
C GLY A 39 -17.73 -8.12 -5.58
N ASP A 40 -17.51 -7.79 -6.86
CA ASP A 40 -16.25 -7.28 -7.41
C ASP A 40 -15.78 -5.98 -6.74
N ASP A 41 -16.72 -5.08 -6.38
CA ASP A 41 -16.40 -3.85 -5.66
C ASP A 41 -15.90 -4.18 -4.26
N TYR A 42 -16.60 -5.01 -3.49
CA TYR A 42 -16.18 -5.40 -2.14
C TYR A 42 -14.80 -6.09 -2.12
N PHE A 43 -14.48 -6.89 -3.15
CA PHE A 43 -13.18 -7.54 -3.26
C PHE A 43 -12.04 -6.54 -3.55
N ALA A 44 -12.33 -5.47 -4.29
CA ALA A 44 -11.37 -4.40 -4.52
C ALA A 44 -11.02 -3.65 -3.21
N LEU A 45 -12.00 -3.45 -2.32
CA LEU A 45 -11.77 -2.85 -1.00
C LEU A 45 -10.92 -3.78 -0.10
N ALA A 46 -11.25 -5.08 -0.09
CA ALA A 46 -10.47 -6.08 0.64
C ALA A 46 -9.02 -6.15 0.13
N SER A 47 -8.83 -6.10 -1.19
CA SER A 47 -7.50 -6.08 -1.82
C SER A 47 -6.67 -4.87 -1.36
N LEU A 48 -7.31 -3.71 -1.18
CA LEU A 48 -6.65 -2.50 -0.68
C LEU A 48 -6.19 -2.66 0.78
N ILE A 49 -7.02 -3.28 1.63
CA ILE A 49 -6.67 -3.59 3.03
C ILE A 49 -5.48 -4.56 3.09
N PHE A 50 -5.51 -5.64 2.31
CA PHE A 50 -4.40 -6.59 2.24
C PHE A 50 -3.11 -5.97 1.69
N TRP A 51 -3.20 -5.12 0.67
CA TRP A 51 -2.06 -4.37 0.13
C TRP A 51 -1.44 -3.47 1.19
N THR A 52 -2.26 -2.70 1.93
CA THR A 52 -1.79 -1.84 3.02
C THR A 52 -1.01 -2.64 4.06
N HIS A 53 -1.55 -3.80 4.45
CA HIS A 53 -0.91 -4.68 5.42
C HIS A 53 0.42 -5.25 4.91
N LEU A 54 0.47 -5.61 3.63
CA LEU A 54 1.68 -6.10 2.96
C LEU A 54 2.79 -5.04 2.94
N ILE A 55 2.47 -3.80 2.54
CA ILE A 55 3.45 -2.69 2.53
C ILE A 55 3.96 -2.40 3.94
N ALA A 56 3.07 -2.32 4.93
CA ALA A 56 3.47 -2.09 6.32
C ALA A 56 4.44 -3.18 6.83
N GLY A 57 4.18 -4.45 6.48
CA GLY A 57 5.07 -5.57 6.79
C GLY A 57 6.44 -5.47 6.11
N ARG A 58 6.48 -5.10 4.83
CA ARG A 58 7.74 -4.91 4.07
C ARG A 58 8.60 -3.79 4.67
N MET A 59 7.97 -2.70 5.09
CA MET A 59 8.63 -1.54 5.70
C MET A 59 9.28 -1.90 7.05
N LYS A 60 8.59 -2.70 7.88
CA LYS A 60 9.14 -3.21 9.15
C LYS A 60 10.34 -4.13 8.91
N LYS A 61 10.24 -5.05 7.95
CA LYS A 61 11.37 -5.93 7.58
C LYS A 61 12.59 -5.15 7.10
N GLN A 62 12.40 -4.09 6.31
CA GLN A 62 13.52 -3.28 5.81
C GLN A 62 14.20 -2.48 6.92
N LYS A 63 13.44 -1.89 7.84
CA LYS A 63 14.03 -1.25 9.03
C LYS A 63 14.87 -2.24 9.84
N GLN A 64 14.35 -3.45 10.06
CA GLN A 64 15.05 -4.47 10.84
C GLN A 64 16.33 -4.96 10.16
N LYS A 65 16.33 -5.09 8.83
CA LYS A 65 17.53 -5.39 8.05
C LYS A 65 18.58 -4.27 8.15
N ALA A 66 18.17 -3.01 8.02
CA ALA A 66 19.09 -1.87 8.14
C ALA A 66 19.78 -1.84 9.52
N THR A 67 19.01 -2.02 10.61
CA THR A 67 19.57 -2.06 11.97
C THR A 67 20.47 -3.27 12.22
N ALA A 68 20.14 -4.44 11.65
CA ALA A 68 20.99 -5.62 11.76
C ALA A 68 22.31 -5.45 11.01
N THR A 69 22.27 -4.84 9.83
CA THR A 69 23.45 -4.51 9.03
C THR A 69 24.36 -3.51 9.75
N GLU A 70 23.81 -2.46 10.33
CA GLU A 70 24.57 -1.46 11.11
C GLU A 70 25.29 -2.09 12.31
N LYS A 71 24.59 -2.92 13.11
CA LYS A 71 25.20 -3.66 14.22
C LYS A 71 26.34 -4.57 13.78
N LYS A 72 26.21 -5.19 12.59
CA LYS A 72 27.25 -6.04 12.02
C LYS A 72 28.50 -5.23 11.67
N TYR A 73 28.36 -4.06 11.05
CA TYR A 73 29.49 -3.18 10.73
C TYR A 73 30.18 -2.59 11.96
N LEU A 74 29.43 -2.27 13.02
CA LEU A 74 29.98 -1.79 14.30
C LEU A 74 30.67 -2.89 15.13
N SER A 75 30.53 -4.16 14.74
CA SER A 75 31.17 -5.31 15.39
C SER A 75 32.48 -5.76 14.73
N TYR A 76 32.87 -5.11 13.62
CA TYR A 76 34.19 -5.26 12.98
C TYR A 76 35.09 -4.09 13.39
#